data_AF-A0A954DFL9-F1
#
_entry.id   AF-A0A954DFL9-F1
#
_cell.length_a   1.000
_cell.length_b   1.000
_cell.length_c   1.000
_cell.angle_alpha   90.00
_cell.angle_beta   90.00
_cell.angle_gamma   90.00
#
_symmetry.space_group_name_H-M   'P 1'
#
loop_
_entity.id
_entity.type
_entity.pdbx_description
1 polymer ?
#
loop_
_entity_poly.entity_id
_entity_poly.type
_entity_poly.pdbx_seq_one_letter_code
_entity_poly.pdbx_strand_id
1 'polypeptide(L)'
;MSILVLAGVDPSGAAGLGRDVWALAKCGHEAIAIPTCLTLQSRVVRADPIDDAWLADTLDDVVEHADVRAIKIGLVVHAAAWRTLLPRVAKLVARGIPLVVDPVRGPSSGGFSVEPDAREIVRNDVGALHAILTPNLPELAWLASPPDSSDEAREDDALEEFLALGFGAVLLKGGHADSMTTVVDRLVSAEGEWRFRRARRDDGAGRRGTGCTLSSFLSAGLADGLDIATATRVAGHRLQQVWSELKIG
;
A
#
# COMPACT_ATOMS: atom_id res chain seq x y z
N MET A 1 -4.39 11.41 16.65
CA MET A 1 -3.24 11.26 15.72
C MET A 1 -3.79 10.78 14.41
N SER A 2 -3.52 11.51 13.33
CA SER A 2 -4.19 11.27 12.05
C SER A 2 -3.23 10.71 11.02
N ILE A 3 -3.72 9.80 10.19
CA ILE A 3 -2.96 9.18 9.10
C ILE A 3 -3.63 9.59 7.79
N LEU A 4 -2.86 10.18 6.88
CA LEU A 4 -3.33 10.53 5.55
C LEU A 4 -3.41 9.27 4.70
N VAL A 5 -4.59 8.99 4.16
CA VAL A 5 -4.82 7.85 3.27
C VAL A 5 -5.27 8.36 1.90
N LEU A 6 -4.50 8.04 0.88
CA LEU A 6 -4.78 8.33 -0.53
C LEU A 6 -5.06 7.02 -1.26
N ALA A 7 -6.32 6.73 -1.59
CA ALA A 7 -6.69 5.47 -2.22
C ALA A 7 -8.00 5.54 -3.01
N GLY A 8 -8.21 4.58 -3.90
CA GLY A 8 -9.51 4.38 -4.55
C GLY A 8 -10.63 4.00 -3.56
N VAL A 9 -11.84 4.45 -3.84
CA VAL A 9 -13.04 4.06 -3.10
C VAL A 9 -13.58 2.76 -3.66
N ASP A 10 -13.68 1.74 -2.81
CA ASP A 10 -14.43 0.52 -3.08
C ASP A 10 -15.80 0.61 -2.39
N PRO A 11 -16.90 0.74 -3.15
CA PRO A 11 -18.24 0.88 -2.59
C PRO A 11 -18.69 -0.30 -1.73
N SER A 12 -18.08 -1.48 -1.89
CA SER A 12 -18.40 -2.65 -1.06
C SER A 12 -17.77 -2.62 0.32
N GLY A 13 -16.85 -1.67 0.60
CA GLY A 13 -16.08 -1.62 1.85
C GLY A 13 -15.07 -2.76 2.01
N ALA A 14 -14.88 -3.55 0.94
CA ALA A 14 -13.99 -4.71 0.94
C ALA A 14 -12.52 -4.31 1.04
N ALA A 15 -12.15 -3.33 0.23
CA ALA A 15 -10.80 -2.85 0.04
C ALA A 15 -10.82 -1.31 -0.05
N GLY A 16 -9.70 -0.73 -0.51
CA GLY A 16 -9.58 0.70 -0.74
C GLY A 16 -9.83 1.53 0.51
N LEU A 17 -10.26 2.78 0.28
CA LEU A 17 -10.31 3.81 1.30
C LEU A 17 -11.16 3.42 2.53
N GLY A 18 -12.31 2.77 2.32
CA GLY A 18 -13.17 2.31 3.42
C GLY A 18 -12.51 1.23 4.29
N ARG A 19 -11.76 0.31 3.68
CA ARG A 19 -11.00 -0.71 4.42
C ARG A 19 -9.85 -0.10 5.21
N ASP A 20 -9.19 0.90 4.65
CA ASP A 20 -8.10 1.62 5.31
C ASP A 20 -8.61 2.36 6.56
N VAL A 21 -9.70 3.11 6.44
CA VAL A 21 -10.35 3.80 7.57
C VAL A 21 -10.72 2.81 8.67
N TRP A 22 -11.32 1.67 8.32
CA TRP A 22 -11.66 0.63 9.27
C TRP A 22 -10.43 0.06 9.99
N ALA A 23 -9.35 -0.22 9.25
CA ALA A 23 -8.12 -0.76 9.83
C ALA A 23 -7.46 0.25 10.78
N LEU A 24 -7.40 1.52 10.40
CA LEU A 24 -6.83 2.57 11.24
C LEU A 24 -7.65 2.83 12.50
N ALA A 25 -8.99 2.80 12.40
CA ALA A 25 -9.87 2.91 13.57
C ALA A 25 -9.64 1.78 14.57
N LYS A 26 -9.40 0.54 14.11
CA LYS A 26 -9.03 -0.60 14.96
C LYS A 26 -7.69 -0.40 15.69
N CYS A 27 -6.86 0.52 15.19
CA CYS A 27 -5.59 0.90 15.80
C CYS A 27 -5.70 2.11 16.72
N GLY A 28 -6.87 2.75 16.83
CA GLY A 28 -7.04 4.00 17.59
C GLY A 28 -6.58 5.25 16.85
N HIS A 29 -6.39 5.18 15.53
CA HIS A 29 -6.06 6.35 14.70
C HIS A 29 -7.24 6.83 13.89
N GLU A 30 -7.25 8.13 13.63
CA GLU A 30 -8.15 8.75 12.67
C GLU A 30 -7.54 8.72 11.27
N ALA A 31 -8.36 8.51 10.26
CA ALA A 31 -7.94 8.53 8.87
C ALA A 31 -8.38 9.83 8.21
N ILE A 32 -7.43 10.62 7.68
CA ILE A 32 -7.74 11.67 6.71
C ILE A 32 -7.83 10.96 5.36
N ALA A 33 -9.05 10.65 4.96
CA ALA A 33 -9.32 9.74 3.85
C ALA A 33 -9.64 10.53 2.57
N ILE A 34 -8.69 10.57 1.64
CA ILE A 34 -8.81 11.31 0.38
C ILE A 34 -8.91 10.31 -0.79
N PRO A 35 -10.01 10.35 -1.56
CA PRO A 35 -10.18 9.46 -2.70
C PRO A 35 -9.30 9.87 -3.88
N THR A 36 -8.76 8.90 -4.62
CA THR A 36 -8.03 9.13 -5.88
C THR A 36 -8.81 8.66 -7.11
N CYS A 37 -9.72 7.69 -6.91
CA CYS A 37 -10.67 7.25 -7.92
C CYS A 37 -11.90 6.61 -7.24
N LEU A 38 -13.00 6.52 -7.98
CA LEU A 38 -14.16 5.72 -7.62
C LEU A 38 -14.12 4.41 -8.39
N THR A 39 -14.12 3.28 -7.68
CA THR A 39 -14.13 1.97 -8.33
C THR A 39 -15.55 1.43 -8.43
N LEU A 40 -15.86 0.81 -9.57
CA LEU A 40 -17.02 -0.05 -9.72
C LEU A 40 -16.48 -1.47 -9.91
N GLN A 41 -16.86 -2.41 -9.04
CA GLN A 41 -16.39 -3.79 -9.06
C GLN A 41 -17.58 -4.76 -9.06
N SER A 42 -18.40 -4.67 -10.12
CA SER A 42 -19.61 -5.49 -10.28
C SER A 42 -19.55 -6.23 -11.63
N ARG A 43 -20.60 -6.14 -12.46
CA ARG A 43 -20.58 -6.67 -13.84
C ARG A 43 -19.63 -5.91 -14.77
N VAL A 44 -19.41 -4.63 -14.47
CA VAL A 44 -18.40 -3.78 -15.12
C VAL A 44 -17.37 -3.43 -14.06
N VAL A 45 -16.09 -3.51 -14.45
CA VAL A 45 -14.97 -3.15 -13.59
C VAL A 45 -14.26 -1.93 -14.19
N ARG A 46 -14.36 -0.79 -13.50
CA ARG A 46 -13.73 0.47 -13.93
C ARG A 46 -13.29 1.30 -12.73
N ALA A 47 -12.41 2.26 -12.98
CA ALA A 47 -11.96 3.25 -12.00
C ALA A 47 -12.10 4.66 -12.59
N ASP A 48 -13.05 5.43 -12.08
CA ASP A 48 -13.32 6.79 -12.50
C ASP A 48 -12.41 7.76 -11.70
N PRO A 49 -11.60 8.62 -12.34
CA PRO A 49 -10.73 9.57 -11.64
C PRO A 49 -11.52 10.53 -10.74
N ILE A 50 -10.89 10.96 -9.65
CA ILE A 50 -11.28 12.20 -8.97
C ILE A 50 -10.65 13.38 -9.72
N ASP A 51 -11.33 14.53 -9.70
CA ASP A 51 -10.81 15.76 -10.30
C ASP A 51 -9.47 16.18 -9.68
N ASP A 52 -8.48 16.47 -10.52
CA ASP A 52 -7.11 16.78 -10.09
C ASP A 52 -7.02 18.13 -9.35
N ALA A 53 -7.86 19.11 -9.70
CA ALA A 53 -7.88 20.40 -9.02
C ALA A 53 -8.47 20.25 -7.61
N TRP A 54 -9.56 19.49 -7.48
CA TRP A 54 -10.12 19.15 -6.17
C TRP A 54 -9.13 18.36 -5.30
N LEU A 55 -8.42 17.38 -5.89
CA LEU A 55 -7.39 16.61 -5.19
C LEU A 55 -6.23 17.51 -4.73
N ALA A 56 -5.79 18.43 -5.57
CA ALA A 56 -4.78 19.43 -5.25
C ALA A 56 -5.19 20.30 -4.07
N ASP A 57 -6.35 20.94 -4.14
CA ASP A 57 -6.85 21.86 -3.11
C ASP A 57 -7.02 21.14 -1.77
N THR A 58 -7.57 19.91 -1.78
CA THR A 58 -7.76 19.10 -0.57
C THR A 58 -6.42 18.70 0.06
N LEU A 59 -5.43 18.33 -0.77
CA LEU A 59 -4.10 17.99 -0.26
C LEU A 59 -3.35 19.21 0.27
N ASP A 60 -3.51 20.37 -0.36
CA ASP A 60 -2.89 21.61 0.11
C ASP A 60 -3.44 22.02 1.49
N ASP A 61 -4.76 21.90 1.70
CA ASP A 61 -5.40 22.11 3.02
C ASP A 61 -4.85 21.14 4.10
N VAL A 62 -4.73 19.84 3.77
CA VAL A 62 -4.15 18.84 4.68
C VAL A 62 -2.70 19.15 5.01
N VAL A 63 -1.89 19.52 4.00
CA VAL A 63 -0.48 19.86 4.21
C VAL A 63 -0.32 21.04 5.14
N GLU A 64 -1.19 22.05 5.01
CA GLU A 64 -1.12 23.29 5.78
C GLU A 64 -1.65 23.13 7.21
N HIS A 65 -2.73 22.37 7.40
CA HIS A 65 -3.51 22.44 8.63
C HIS A 65 -3.58 21.14 9.45
N ALA A 66 -3.31 19.97 8.85
CA ALA A 66 -3.50 18.69 9.53
C ALA A 66 -2.25 18.20 10.29
N ASP A 67 -2.48 17.59 11.45
CA ASP A 67 -1.47 16.83 12.22
C ASP A 67 -1.33 15.40 11.68
N VAL A 68 -0.69 15.27 10.52
CA VAL A 68 -0.43 13.98 9.86
C VAL A 68 0.79 13.30 10.50
N ARG A 69 0.61 12.05 10.93
CA ARG A 69 1.65 11.23 11.59
C ARG A 69 2.21 10.11 10.73
N ALA A 70 1.49 9.70 9.70
CA ALA A 70 1.95 8.80 8.64
C ALA A 70 1.11 9.02 7.38
N ILE A 71 1.62 8.56 6.23
CA ILE A 71 0.94 8.62 4.94
C ILE A 71 0.85 7.20 4.38
N LYS A 72 -0.33 6.82 3.89
CA LYS A 72 -0.57 5.58 3.16
C LYS A 72 -1.12 5.92 1.78
N ILE A 73 -0.42 5.46 0.73
CA ILE A 73 -0.92 5.49 -0.64
C ILE A 73 -1.33 4.08 -1.03
N GLY A 74 -2.57 3.90 -1.45
CA GLY A 74 -3.10 2.67 -2.01
C GLY A 74 -3.27 2.75 -3.52
N LEU A 75 -4.43 2.35 -4.01
CA LEU A 75 -4.74 2.39 -5.44
C LEU A 75 -4.76 3.83 -5.97
N VAL A 76 -3.91 4.13 -6.95
CA VAL A 76 -3.92 5.36 -7.75
C VAL A 76 -3.73 4.96 -9.21
N VAL A 77 -4.82 4.97 -9.98
CA VAL A 77 -4.85 4.39 -11.33
C VAL A 77 -4.19 5.31 -12.36
N HIS A 78 -4.41 6.61 -12.23
CA HIS A 78 -4.12 7.59 -13.26
C HIS A 78 -2.84 8.35 -12.96
N ALA A 79 -1.98 8.52 -13.97
CA ALA A 79 -0.71 9.21 -13.82
C ALA A 79 -0.89 10.69 -13.44
N ALA A 80 -1.99 11.32 -13.87
CA ALA A 80 -2.32 12.69 -13.50
C ALA A 80 -2.49 12.86 -11.98
N ALA A 81 -3.22 11.96 -11.33
CA ALA A 81 -3.40 11.97 -9.87
C ALA A 81 -2.06 11.81 -9.13
N TRP A 82 -1.16 10.95 -9.61
CA TRP A 82 0.20 10.84 -9.05
C TRP A 82 0.99 12.15 -9.15
N ARG A 83 0.98 12.79 -10.33
CA ARG A 83 1.63 14.09 -10.56
C ARG A 83 1.04 15.19 -9.67
N THR A 84 -0.25 15.09 -9.36
CA THR A 84 -0.94 16.00 -8.42
C THR A 84 -0.50 15.76 -6.98
N LEU A 85 -0.49 14.50 -6.51
CA LEU A 85 -0.28 14.19 -5.09
C LEU A 85 1.20 14.21 -4.66
N LEU A 86 2.14 13.79 -5.51
CA LEU A 86 3.54 13.59 -5.09
C LEU A 86 4.21 14.85 -4.56
N PRO A 87 4.06 16.05 -5.18
CA PRO A 87 4.63 17.27 -4.63
C PRO A 87 4.09 17.63 -3.24
N ARG A 88 2.82 17.31 -2.93
CA ARG A 88 2.23 17.53 -1.60
C ARG A 88 2.71 16.50 -0.58
N VAL A 89 2.74 15.23 -0.98
CA VAL A 89 3.27 14.14 -0.15
C VAL A 89 4.73 14.41 0.21
N ALA A 90 5.54 14.89 -0.75
CA ALA A 90 6.94 15.25 -0.51
C ALA A 90 7.11 16.32 0.58
N LYS A 91 6.21 17.32 0.66
CA LYS A 91 6.23 18.33 1.74
C LYS A 91 6.03 17.70 3.13
N LEU A 92 5.16 16.69 3.23
CA LEU A 92 4.93 15.96 4.49
C LEU A 92 6.11 15.05 4.83
N VAL A 93 6.64 14.32 3.84
CA VAL A 93 7.84 13.47 4.01
C VAL A 93 9.04 14.30 4.46
N ALA A 94 9.24 15.51 3.91
CA ALA A 94 10.29 16.43 4.33
C ALA A 94 10.19 16.86 5.81
N ARG A 95 9.02 16.71 6.44
CA ARG A 95 8.79 16.94 7.89
C ARG A 95 9.09 15.69 8.73
N GLY A 96 9.60 14.61 8.13
CA GLY A 96 9.88 13.34 8.78
C GLY A 96 8.67 12.41 8.91
N ILE A 97 7.59 12.66 8.14
CA ILE A 97 6.39 11.83 8.18
C ILE A 97 6.63 10.58 7.30
N PRO A 98 6.46 9.35 7.84
CA PRO A 98 6.70 8.12 7.08
C PRO A 98 5.65 7.91 5.98
N LEU A 99 6.08 7.37 4.84
CA LEU A 99 5.27 7.08 3.67
C LEU A 99 5.25 5.58 3.38
N VAL A 100 4.06 4.98 3.41
CA VAL A 100 3.80 3.59 3.00
C VAL A 100 3.06 3.60 1.66
N VAL A 101 3.54 2.83 0.69
CA VAL A 101 2.93 2.70 -0.64
C VAL A 101 2.57 1.24 -0.88
N ASP A 102 1.28 0.96 -1.00
CA ASP A 102 0.72 -0.34 -1.38
C ASP A 102 0.45 -0.32 -2.89
N PRO A 103 1.31 -0.93 -3.72
CA PRO A 103 1.29 -0.74 -5.17
C PRO A 103 0.22 -1.61 -5.85
N VAL A 104 -1.05 -1.28 -5.58
CA VAL A 104 -2.19 -2.01 -6.10
C VAL A 104 -2.23 -1.92 -7.62
N ARG A 105 -1.90 -3.02 -8.32
CA ARG A 105 -1.96 -3.13 -9.80
C ARG A 105 -3.38 -2.94 -10.35
N GLY A 106 -4.37 -3.45 -9.62
CA GLY A 106 -5.77 -3.53 -10.02
C GLY A 106 -6.50 -4.60 -9.19
N PRO A 107 -7.81 -4.77 -9.37
CA PRO A 107 -8.56 -5.81 -8.67
C PRO A 107 -8.11 -7.20 -9.10
N SER A 108 -7.99 -8.13 -8.15
CA SER A 108 -7.61 -9.53 -8.44
C SER A 108 -8.61 -10.25 -9.36
N SER A 109 -9.85 -9.75 -9.46
CA SER A 109 -10.87 -10.24 -10.39
C SER A 109 -10.66 -9.82 -11.86
N GLY A 110 -9.65 -8.99 -12.14
CA GLY A 110 -9.45 -8.35 -13.44
C GLY A 110 -10.40 -7.17 -13.68
N GLY A 111 -10.20 -6.46 -14.79
CA GLY A 111 -11.09 -5.37 -15.23
C GLY A 111 -10.37 -4.11 -15.68
N PHE A 112 -9.83 -3.35 -14.73
CA PHE A 112 -8.94 -2.22 -15.01
C PHE A 112 -7.53 -2.50 -14.48
N SER A 113 -6.54 -1.81 -15.03
CA SER A 113 -5.16 -1.80 -14.54
C SER A 113 -4.71 -0.37 -14.35
N VAL A 114 -3.79 -0.15 -13.41
CA VAL A 114 -3.03 1.09 -13.31
C VAL A 114 -2.37 1.41 -14.67
N GLU A 115 -2.37 2.69 -15.05
CA GLU A 115 -1.78 3.16 -16.29
C GLU A 115 -0.26 2.88 -16.33
N PRO A 116 0.33 2.58 -17.50
CA PRO A 116 1.77 2.39 -17.62
C PRO A 116 2.59 3.58 -17.09
N ASP A 117 2.15 4.81 -17.35
CA ASP A 117 2.79 6.02 -16.83
C ASP A 117 2.72 6.09 -15.29
N ALA A 118 1.61 5.66 -14.68
CA ALA A 118 1.47 5.63 -13.23
C ALA A 118 2.40 4.57 -12.61
N ARG A 119 2.59 3.43 -13.28
CA ARG A 119 3.61 2.42 -12.90
C ARG A 119 5.02 3.02 -12.90
N GLU A 120 5.38 3.74 -13.96
CA GLU A 120 6.70 4.38 -14.05
C GLU A 120 6.91 5.44 -12.98
N ILE A 121 5.88 6.23 -12.64
CA ILE A 121 5.95 7.18 -11.53
C ILE A 121 6.20 6.47 -10.21
N VAL A 122 5.51 5.35 -9.93
CA VAL A 122 5.76 4.55 -8.72
C VAL A 122 7.21 4.07 -8.68
N ARG A 123 7.76 3.57 -9.79
CA ARG A 123 9.13 3.06 -9.80
C ARG A 123 10.17 4.17 -9.63
N ASN A 124 10.05 5.23 -10.42
CA ASN A 124 11.14 6.19 -10.62
C ASN A 124 11.06 7.40 -9.70
N ASP A 125 9.85 7.80 -9.26
CA ASP A 125 9.66 9.05 -8.52
C ASP A 125 9.38 8.82 -7.03
N VAL A 126 8.65 7.76 -6.69
CA VAL A 126 8.29 7.46 -5.28
C VAL A 126 9.51 7.09 -4.44
N GLY A 127 10.49 6.41 -5.05
CA GLY A 127 11.74 6.04 -4.38
C GLY A 127 12.49 7.26 -3.82
N ALA A 128 12.47 8.40 -4.50
CA ALA A 128 13.09 9.64 -4.01
C ALA A 128 12.52 10.14 -2.66
N LEU A 129 11.32 9.67 -2.29
CA LEU A 129 10.66 10.00 -1.02
C LEU A 129 10.97 9.01 0.10
N HIS A 130 11.94 8.09 -0.08
CA HIS A 130 12.29 7.06 0.91
C HIS A 130 11.07 6.24 1.38
N ALA A 131 10.14 5.97 0.45
CA ALA A 131 8.90 5.26 0.76
C ALA A 131 9.15 3.80 1.18
N ILE A 132 8.20 3.25 1.94
CA ILE A 132 8.11 1.83 2.26
C ILE A 132 7.14 1.20 1.27
N LEU A 133 7.65 0.41 0.33
CA LEU A 133 6.84 -0.27 -0.68
C LEU A 133 6.33 -1.61 -0.13
N THR A 134 5.05 -1.93 -0.31
CA THR A 134 4.47 -3.19 0.22
C THR A 134 3.88 -4.09 -0.88
N PRO A 135 4.66 -4.55 -1.89
CA PRO A 135 4.11 -5.35 -2.98
C PRO A 135 3.84 -6.79 -2.53
N ASN A 136 2.86 -7.46 -3.15
CA ASN A 136 2.84 -8.93 -3.20
C ASN A 136 3.71 -9.44 -4.36
N LEU A 137 3.87 -10.75 -4.48
CA LEU A 137 4.66 -11.36 -5.58
C LEU A 137 4.21 -10.90 -6.98
N PRO A 138 2.93 -10.99 -7.37
CA PRO A 138 2.47 -10.44 -8.66
C PRO A 138 2.71 -8.93 -8.86
N GLU A 139 2.57 -8.13 -7.81
CA GLU A 139 2.81 -6.68 -7.83
C GLU A 139 4.30 -6.38 -7.97
N LEU A 140 5.18 -7.14 -7.32
CA LEU A 140 6.63 -7.02 -7.43
C LEU A 140 7.07 -7.34 -8.86
N ALA A 141 6.62 -8.47 -9.42
CA ALA A 141 6.94 -8.85 -10.79
C ALA A 141 6.42 -7.81 -11.81
N TRP A 142 5.21 -7.28 -11.60
CA TRP A 142 4.66 -6.22 -12.43
C TRP A 142 5.48 -4.93 -12.35
N LEU A 143 5.88 -4.52 -11.14
CA LEU A 143 6.66 -3.32 -10.95
C LEU A 143 8.10 -3.49 -11.43
N ALA A 144 8.75 -4.64 -11.32
CA ALA A 144 10.16 -4.86 -11.69
C ALA A 144 10.46 -4.56 -13.17
N SER A 145 11.73 -4.37 -13.52
CA SER A 145 12.16 -4.15 -14.91
C SER A 145 13.06 -5.28 -15.42
N PRO A 146 12.65 -6.07 -16.43
CA PRO A 146 11.40 -5.99 -17.19
C PRO A 146 10.17 -6.50 -16.42
N PRO A 147 8.95 -6.03 -16.75
CA PRO A 147 7.72 -6.45 -16.07
C PRO A 147 7.36 -7.93 -16.28
N ASP A 148 6.65 -8.48 -15.29
CA ASP A 148 6.01 -9.80 -15.29
C ASP A 148 6.98 -10.98 -15.53
N SER A 149 8.23 -10.86 -15.05
CA SER A 149 9.18 -11.97 -15.05
C SER A 149 8.94 -12.96 -13.92
N SER A 150 9.03 -14.27 -14.20
CA SER A 150 8.59 -15.34 -13.30
C SER A 150 9.71 -16.13 -12.59
N ASP A 151 10.91 -15.55 -12.43
CA ASP A 151 12.09 -16.28 -11.92
C ASP A 151 12.39 -15.91 -10.46
N GLU A 152 12.64 -16.88 -9.57
CA GLU A 152 12.90 -16.62 -8.13
C GLU A 152 14.17 -15.80 -7.93
N ALA A 153 15.20 -16.03 -8.75
CA ALA A 153 16.42 -15.21 -8.75
C ALA A 153 16.12 -13.72 -9.00
N ARG A 154 15.00 -13.41 -9.68
CA ARG A 154 14.57 -12.04 -9.91
C ARG A 154 13.82 -11.41 -8.74
N GLU A 155 13.40 -12.17 -7.73
CA GLU A 155 12.84 -11.58 -6.52
C GLU A 155 13.90 -10.78 -5.77
N ASP A 156 15.08 -11.37 -5.54
CA ASP A 156 16.20 -10.70 -4.88
C ASP A 156 16.70 -9.53 -5.74
N ASP A 157 16.87 -9.72 -7.05
CA ASP A 157 17.23 -8.64 -7.97
C ASP A 157 16.22 -7.48 -7.93
N ALA A 158 14.92 -7.77 -7.89
CA ALA A 158 13.87 -6.74 -7.81
C ALA A 158 13.89 -6.01 -6.46
N LEU A 159 14.13 -6.72 -5.36
CA LEU A 159 14.26 -6.10 -4.04
C LEU A 159 15.46 -5.15 -4.00
N GLU A 160 16.61 -5.57 -4.52
CA GLU A 160 17.79 -4.73 -4.67
C GLU A 160 17.55 -3.54 -5.61
N GLU A 161 16.85 -3.76 -6.73
CA GLU A 161 16.47 -2.72 -7.69
C GLU A 161 15.68 -1.59 -7.00
N PHE A 162 14.65 -1.93 -6.21
CA PHE A 162 13.84 -0.90 -5.52
C PHE A 162 14.64 -0.15 -4.46
N LEU A 163 15.55 -0.80 -3.73
CA LEU A 163 16.44 -0.09 -2.81
C LEU A 163 17.38 0.85 -3.57
N ALA A 164 17.91 0.43 -4.74
CA ALA A 164 18.75 1.27 -5.59
C ALA A 164 17.98 2.47 -6.18
N LEU A 165 16.66 2.34 -6.39
CA LEU A 165 15.77 3.44 -6.79
C LEU A 165 15.44 4.41 -5.64
N GLY A 166 15.94 4.14 -4.42
CA GLY A 166 15.84 5.05 -3.27
C GLY A 166 14.73 4.71 -2.28
N PHE A 167 13.98 3.62 -2.48
CA PHE A 167 13.00 3.18 -1.49
C PHE A 167 13.67 2.90 -0.14
N GLY A 168 13.06 3.37 0.94
CA GLY A 168 13.60 3.18 2.29
C GLY A 168 13.51 1.72 2.73
N ALA A 169 12.47 1.02 2.28
CA ALA A 169 12.32 -0.41 2.47
C ALA A 169 11.31 -1.03 1.49
N VAL A 170 11.38 -2.35 1.32
CA VAL A 170 10.40 -3.16 0.60
C VAL A 170 9.90 -4.28 1.49
N LEU A 171 8.59 -4.34 1.71
CA LEU A 171 7.88 -5.43 2.39
C LEU A 171 7.21 -6.33 1.35
N LEU A 172 7.91 -7.37 0.90
CA LEU A 172 7.38 -8.38 0.01
C LEU A 172 6.41 -9.31 0.75
N LYS A 173 5.12 -9.15 0.43
CA LYS A 173 4.01 -9.93 0.98
C LYS A 173 3.98 -11.31 0.32
N GLY A 174 4.07 -12.37 1.12
CA GLY A 174 3.87 -13.75 0.66
C GLY A 174 5.05 -14.38 -0.10
N GLY A 175 6.25 -13.83 0.03
CA GLY A 175 7.43 -14.17 -0.79
C GLY A 175 7.95 -15.61 -0.72
N HIS A 176 7.64 -16.42 0.30
CA HIS A 176 8.02 -17.84 0.30
C HIS A 176 6.81 -18.71 0.67
N ALA A 177 6.24 -19.37 -0.36
CA ALA A 177 5.06 -20.22 -0.27
C ALA A 177 5.37 -21.68 0.09
N ASP A 178 6.59 -21.99 0.58
CA ASP A 178 7.09 -23.34 0.86
C ASP A 178 6.28 -24.18 1.85
N SER A 179 5.24 -23.63 2.48
CA SER A 179 4.28 -24.47 3.20
C SER A 179 2.82 -24.06 2.96
N MET A 180 1.99 -25.09 2.82
CA MET A 180 0.52 -25.01 2.81
C MET A 180 -0.07 -24.39 4.09
N THR A 181 0.74 -24.16 5.11
CA THR A 181 0.30 -23.74 6.45
C THR A 181 0.91 -22.42 6.92
N THR A 182 1.92 -21.88 6.24
CA THR A 182 2.62 -20.65 6.64
C THR A 182 2.80 -19.70 5.47
N VAL A 183 2.75 -18.41 5.77
CA VAL A 183 3.12 -17.31 4.87
C VAL A 183 4.33 -16.59 5.47
N VAL A 184 5.33 -16.31 4.64
CA VAL A 184 6.52 -15.54 5.02
C VAL A 184 6.51 -14.22 4.27
N ASP A 185 6.47 -13.10 4.99
CA ASP A 185 6.77 -11.78 4.41
C ASP A 185 8.25 -11.47 4.62
N ARG A 186 8.89 -10.87 3.61
CA ARG A 186 10.27 -10.40 3.67
C ARG A 186 10.27 -8.88 3.71
N LEU A 187 10.89 -8.30 4.73
CA LEU A 187 11.18 -6.87 4.79
C LEU A 187 12.66 -6.69 4.50
N VAL A 188 13.00 -5.88 3.49
CA VAL A 188 14.38 -5.55 3.14
C VAL A 188 14.55 -4.04 3.19
N SER A 189 15.65 -3.58 3.79
CA SER A 189 16.04 -2.17 3.87
C SER A 189 17.57 -2.07 3.94
N ALA A 190 18.10 -0.85 3.94
CA ALA A 190 19.52 -0.61 4.18
C ALA A 190 20.01 -1.11 5.56
N GLU A 191 19.11 -1.28 6.53
CA GLU A 191 19.42 -1.78 7.88
C GLU A 191 19.46 -3.31 7.96
N GLY A 192 18.95 -4.02 6.96
CA GLY A 192 18.96 -5.47 6.91
C GLY A 192 17.71 -6.11 6.29
N GLU A 193 17.62 -7.44 6.42
CA GLU A 193 16.48 -8.27 6.03
C GLU A 193 15.83 -8.92 7.25
N TRP A 194 14.50 -8.91 7.30
CA TRP A 194 13.69 -9.63 8.29
C TRP A 194 12.66 -10.54 7.61
N ARG A 195 12.39 -11.68 8.24
CA ARG A 195 11.37 -12.64 7.77
C ARG A 195 10.28 -12.82 8.81
N PHE A 196 9.06 -12.46 8.45
CA PHE A 196 7.89 -12.52 9.32
C PHE A 196 7.01 -13.71 8.94
N ARG A 197 6.98 -14.73 9.81
CA ARG A 197 6.16 -15.93 9.62
C ARG A 197 4.80 -15.74 10.28
N ARG A 198 3.73 -16.06 9.56
CA ARG A 198 2.37 -16.13 10.10
C ARG A 198 1.62 -17.32 9.53
N ALA A 199 0.61 -17.78 10.27
CA ALA A 199 -0.25 -18.85 9.80
C ALA A 199 -0.87 -18.46 8.44
N ARG A 200 -0.77 -19.39 7.48
CA ARG A 200 -1.55 -19.31 6.25
C ARG A 200 -3.00 -19.47 6.65
N ARG A 201 -3.79 -18.47 6.28
CA ARG A 201 -5.21 -18.47 6.48
C ARG A 201 -5.85 -18.70 5.13
N ASP A 202 -6.91 -19.50 5.14
CA ASP A 202 -7.75 -19.68 3.97
C ASP A 202 -8.29 -18.31 3.54
N ASP A 203 -7.99 -17.94 2.30
CA ASP A 203 -8.48 -16.74 1.63
C ASP A 203 -9.93 -16.92 1.22
N GLY A 204 -10.37 -18.13 0.85
CA GLY A 204 -11.74 -18.47 0.49
C GLY A 204 -12.36 -17.55 -0.58
N ALA A 205 -13.56 -17.87 -1.05
CA ALA A 205 -14.30 -16.94 -1.90
C ALA A 205 -14.78 -15.75 -1.04
N GLY A 206 -14.19 -14.57 -1.22
CA GLY A 206 -14.74 -13.30 -0.70
C GLY A 206 -13.88 -12.49 0.28
N ARG A 207 -12.65 -12.92 0.64
CA ARG A 207 -11.75 -12.05 1.43
C ARG A 207 -10.92 -11.15 0.52
N ARG A 208 -11.20 -9.86 0.56
CA ARG A 208 -10.47 -8.80 -0.16
C ARG A 208 -9.89 -7.81 0.84
N GLY A 209 -8.89 -7.04 0.41
CA GLY A 209 -8.33 -5.96 1.24
C GLY A 209 -7.34 -6.40 2.33
N THR A 210 -6.84 -7.63 2.31
CA THR A 210 -5.76 -8.08 3.23
C THR A 210 -4.48 -7.24 3.07
N GLY A 211 -4.11 -6.92 1.81
CA GLY A 211 -3.00 -6.01 1.50
C GLY A 211 -3.22 -4.60 2.07
N CYS A 212 -4.37 -3.98 1.76
CA CYS A 212 -4.73 -2.65 2.27
C CYS A 212 -4.77 -2.60 3.81
N THR A 213 -5.26 -3.66 4.44
CA THR A 213 -5.30 -3.78 5.91
C THR A 213 -3.89 -3.87 6.48
N LEU A 214 -3.00 -4.67 5.88
CA LEU A 214 -1.61 -4.81 6.33
C LEU A 214 -0.85 -3.49 6.21
N SER A 215 -0.93 -2.81 5.06
CA SER A 215 -0.27 -1.52 4.83
C SER A 215 -0.83 -0.41 5.73
N SER A 216 -2.14 -0.44 6.03
CA SER A 216 -2.74 0.47 7.01
C SER A 216 -2.24 0.21 8.43
N PHE A 217 -2.16 -1.05 8.87
CA PHE A 217 -1.61 -1.38 10.19
C PHE A 217 -0.12 -1.05 10.31
N LEU A 218 0.64 -1.21 9.23
CA LEU A 218 2.04 -0.77 9.17
C LEU A 218 2.13 0.75 9.35
N SER A 219 1.29 1.51 8.63
CA SER A 219 1.23 2.97 8.75
C SER A 219 0.87 3.43 10.17
N ALA A 220 -0.04 2.71 10.85
CA ALA A 220 -0.36 2.96 12.25
C ALA A 220 0.84 2.74 13.18
N GLY A 221 1.55 1.61 13.04
CA GLY A 221 2.75 1.34 13.84
C GLY A 221 3.85 2.39 13.65
N LEU A 222 4.02 2.89 12.42
CA LEU A 222 4.96 3.97 12.12
C LEU A 222 4.51 5.31 12.70
N ALA A 223 3.21 5.61 12.67
CA ALA A 223 2.64 6.80 13.31
C ALA A 223 2.85 6.81 14.83
N ASP A 224 2.85 5.63 15.46
CA ASP A 224 3.18 5.40 16.87
C ASP A 224 4.69 5.52 17.17
N GLY A 225 5.53 5.71 16.16
CA GLY A 225 6.98 5.85 16.31
C GLY A 225 7.74 4.53 16.46
N LEU A 226 7.12 3.40 16.09
CA LEU A 226 7.82 2.11 16.07
C LEU A 226 8.82 2.06 14.91
N ASP A 227 9.94 1.37 15.11
CA ASP A 227 10.85 1.02 14.02
C ASP A 227 10.16 0.12 12.99
N ILE A 228 10.63 0.13 11.74
CA ILE A 228 9.94 -0.54 10.63
C ILE A 228 9.79 -2.04 10.83
N ALA A 229 10.77 -2.72 11.44
CA ALA A 229 10.71 -4.16 11.69
C ALA A 229 9.66 -4.49 12.76
N THR A 230 9.62 -3.70 13.84
CA THR A 230 8.59 -3.81 14.89
C THR A 230 7.21 -3.46 14.37
N ALA A 231 7.05 -2.37 13.60
CA ALA A 231 5.80 -1.96 12.99
C ALA A 231 5.26 -3.05 12.05
N THR A 232 6.13 -3.64 11.22
CA THR A 232 5.77 -4.75 10.30
C THR A 232 5.31 -5.98 11.07
N ARG A 233 6.02 -6.38 12.12
CA ARG A 233 5.63 -7.49 12.99
C ARG A 233 4.26 -7.26 13.63
N VAL A 234 4.04 -6.07 14.20
CA VAL A 234 2.76 -5.70 14.82
C VAL A 234 1.62 -5.73 13.79
N ALA A 235 1.86 -5.18 12.59
CA ALA A 235 0.89 -5.19 11.50
C ALA A 235 0.48 -6.61 11.10
N GLY A 236 1.46 -7.52 10.93
CA GLY A 236 1.20 -8.93 10.64
C GLY A 236 0.40 -9.64 11.72
N HIS A 237 0.68 -9.37 13.01
CA HIS A 237 -0.09 -9.91 14.13
C HIS A 237 -1.53 -9.38 14.16
N ARG A 238 -1.72 -8.07 14.01
CA ARG A 238 -3.06 -7.46 13.98
C ARG A 238 -3.90 -8.01 12.82
N LEU A 239 -3.30 -8.18 11.64
CA LEU A 239 -3.96 -8.81 10.48
C LEU A 239 -4.51 -10.21 10.82
N GLN A 240 -3.74 -11.01 11.57
CA GLN A 240 -4.18 -12.33 12.01
C GLN A 240 -5.34 -12.27 13.01
N GLN A 241 -5.38 -11.27 13.88
CA GLN A 241 -6.44 -11.09 14.88
C GLN A 241 -7.78 -10.69 14.23
N VAL A 242 -7.73 -9.84 13.21
CA VAL A 242 -8.94 -9.35 12.52
C VAL A 242 -9.34 -10.21 11.32
N TRP A 243 -8.68 -11.34 11.08
CA TRP A 243 -8.86 -12.13 9.85
C TRP A 243 -10.31 -12.56 9.61
N SER A 244 -11.05 -12.91 10.67
CA SER A 244 -12.46 -13.29 10.57
C SER A 244 -13.37 -12.12 10.19
N GLU A 245 -12.98 -10.88 10.50
CA GLU A 245 -13.72 -9.66 10.19
C GLU A 245 -13.53 -9.17 8.75
N LEU A 246 -12.57 -9.75 8.02
CA LEU A 246 -12.30 -9.42 6.61
C LEU A 246 -13.25 -10.13 5.63
N LYS A 247 -14.11 -11.03 6.12
CA LYS A 247 -15.15 -11.65 5.30
C LYS A 247 -16.22 -10.61 4.98
N ILE A 248 -16.59 -10.57 3.70
CA ILE A 248 -17.73 -9.80 3.23
C ILE A 248 -18.84 -10.83 3.03
N GLY A 249 -19.98 -10.59 3.65
CA GLY A 249 -21.15 -11.47 3.63
C GLY A 249 -21.65 -11.74 2.23
#